data_AF-A0A8S3AY34-F1
#
_entry.id   AF-A0A8S3AY34-F1
#
_cell.length_a   1.000
_cell.length_b   1.000
_cell.length_c   1.000
_cell.angle_alpha   90.00
_cell.angle_beta   90.00
_cell.angle_gamma   90.00
#
_symmetry.space_group_name_H-M   'P 1'
#
loop_
_entity.id
_entity.type
_entity.pdbx_description
1 polymer ?
#
loop_
_entity_poly.entity_id
_entity_poly.type
_entity_poly.pdbx_seq_one_letter_code
_entity_poly.pdbx_strand_id
1 'polypeptide(L)'
;FDLDLHQEAEAALHSALHLVRSNKFEKARKVFEHALTLDPYNSEILIEYGQFLEHQHKDLINAEHFYTIALTKQPTHRRALQLKKCTLPLVEEIDQKYFNFIDNLLKEFYRISDKNPYLRRAKRDAYYLHIYHSNGIEGNTLSLRETRYIIDTRLAIDGKSLIEQQEVLGLDLALQYVNCTLVNRLGAITLDDISEIHRRVLGFVNPIEAGQLRKHQVYVGSLMPPSANEIIEYLDDFFTWLNSLEDTRDLNAIELAAIAHYKFVYIHPFSDGNGRTGRLLMNLILMKSGFPPVIIKKSERFIYYSYLNQANDGDVRPFIRFIAKCTERTLKEFMHQALPIRYARQKLRLNDDNDNGRNFIEERVIIVE
;
A
#
# COMPACT_ATOMS: atom_id res chain seq x y z
N PHE A 1 -29.29 -18.34 -14.29
CA PHE A 1 -28.48 -18.09 -13.10
C PHE A 1 -28.13 -16.61 -13.01
N ASP A 2 -27.43 -16.00 -13.99
CA ASP A 2 -27.11 -14.56 -13.94
C ASP A 2 -28.33 -13.62 -13.91
N LEU A 3 -29.41 -13.95 -14.63
CA LEU A 3 -30.62 -13.11 -14.66
C LEU A 3 -31.33 -13.01 -13.28
N ASP A 4 -31.21 -14.06 -12.47
CA ASP A 4 -31.85 -14.16 -11.15
C ASP A 4 -31.07 -13.34 -10.12
N LEU A 5 -29.73 -13.38 -10.20
CA LEU A 5 -28.82 -12.58 -9.37
C LEU A 5 -28.97 -11.08 -9.60
N HIS A 6 -29.14 -10.64 -10.85
CA HIS A 6 -29.40 -9.23 -11.14
C HIS A 6 -30.74 -8.73 -10.55
N GLN A 7 -31.80 -9.54 -10.65
CA GLN A 7 -33.10 -9.20 -10.05
C GLN A 7 -33.04 -9.17 -8.53
N GLU A 8 -32.29 -10.10 -7.92
CA GLU A 8 -32.04 -10.12 -6.49
C GLU A 8 -31.26 -8.87 -6.03
N ALA A 9 -30.26 -8.45 -6.80
CA ALA A 9 -29.48 -7.24 -6.53
C ALA A 9 -30.35 -5.96 -6.60
N GLU A 10 -31.24 -5.86 -7.59
CA GLU A 10 -32.21 -4.76 -7.70
C GLU A 10 -33.22 -4.75 -6.54
N ALA A 11 -33.71 -5.92 -6.12
CA ALA A 11 -34.59 -6.04 -4.96
C ALA A 11 -33.88 -5.64 -3.65
N ALA A 12 -32.60 -6.02 -3.51
CA ALA A 12 -31.75 -5.60 -2.40
C ALA A 12 -31.55 -4.08 -2.41
N LEU A 13 -31.30 -3.46 -3.56
CA LEU A 13 -31.19 -2.01 -3.70
C LEU A 13 -32.46 -1.29 -3.24
N HIS A 14 -33.62 -1.70 -3.71
CA HIS A 14 -34.90 -1.12 -3.28
C HIS A 14 -35.12 -1.26 -1.77
N SER A 15 -34.74 -2.41 -1.21
CA SER A 15 -34.80 -2.65 0.23
C SER A 15 -33.86 -1.74 1.01
N ALA A 16 -32.64 -1.51 0.51
CA ALA A 16 -31.67 -0.59 1.10
C ALA A 16 -32.22 0.85 1.10
N LEU A 17 -32.75 1.33 -0.02
CA LEU A 17 -33.36 2.65 -0.14
C LEU A 17 -34.54 2.84 0.82
N HIS A 18 -35.38 1.81 0.98
CA HIS A 18 -36.47 1.85 1.96
C HIS A 18 -35.94 1.94 3.42
N LEU A 19 -34.86 1.23 3.73
CA LEU A 19 -34.21 1.30 5.04
C LEU A 19 -33.58 2.68 5.30
N VAL A 20 -32.99 3.31 4.28
CA VAL A 20 -32.50 4.70 4.35
C VAL A 20 -33.64 5.65 4.68
N ARG A 21 -34.77 5.56 3.96
CA ARG A 21 -35.98 6.38 4.24
C ARG A 21 -36.56 6.13 5.63
N SER A 22 -36.37 4.93 6.17
CA SER A 22 -36.78 4.53 7.52
C SER A 22 -35.76 4.88 8.61
N ASN A 23 -34.70 5.64 8.31
CA ASN A 23 -33.58 5.99 9.20
C ASN A 23 -32.87 4.77 9.83
N LYS A 24 -32.87 3.61 9.16
CA LYS A 24 -32.19 2.38 9.61
C LYS A 24 -30.83 2.23 8.91
N PHE A 25 -29.93 3.20 9.12
CA PHE A 25 -28.70 3.36 8.34
C PHE A 25 -27.74 2.15 8.39
N GLU A 26 -27.50 1.57 9.58
CA GLU A 26 -26.63 0.39 9.70
C GLU A 26 -27.17 -0.84 8.96
N LYS A 27 -28.49 -1.00 8.94
CA LYS A 27 -29.12 -2.08 8.15
C LYS A 27 -29.06 -1.77 6.66
N ALA A 28 -29.32 -0.51 6.28
CA ALA A 28 -29.22 -0.08 4.89
C ALA A 28 -27.82 -0.34 4.32
N ARG A 29 -26.76 -0.01 5.08
CA ARG A 29 -25.37 -0.26 4.71
C ARG A 29 -25.11 -1.73 4.39
N LYS A 30 -25.50 -2.64 5.28
CA LYS A 30 -25.32 -4.09 5.06
C LYS A 30 -26.06 -4.59 3.82
N VAL A 31 -27.24 -4.04 3.56
CA VAL A 31 -28.04 -4.40 2.39
C VAL A 31 -27.41 -3.84 1.10
N PHE A 32 -26.84 -2.63 1.13
CA PHE A 32 -26.05 -2.11 0.01
C PHE A 32 -24.80 -2.96 -0.26
N GLU A 33 -24.05 -3.31 0.78
CA GLU A 33 -22.88 -4.20 0.67
C GLU A 33 -23.28 -5.56 0.07
N HIS A 34 -24.43 -6.11 0.48
CA HIS A 34 -24.98 -7.33 -0.11
C HIS A 34 -25.38 -7.15 -1.59
N ALA A 35 -26.05 -6.05 -1.94
CA ALA A 35 -26.41 -5.76 -3.32
C ALA A 35 -25.17 -5.65 -4.23
N LEU A 36 -24.08 -5.04 -3.73
CA LEU A 36 -22.79 -5.01 -4.42
C LEU A 36 -22.12 -6.38 -4.51
N THR A 37 -22.32 -7.29 -3.54
CA THR A 37 -21.79 -8.65 -3.66
C THR A 37 -22.51 -9.47 -4.74
N LEU A 38 -23.79 -9.19 -4.99
CA LEU A 38 -24.60 -9.85 -6.00
C LEU A 38 -24.30 -9.30 -7.40
N ASP A 39 -24.22 -7.97 -7.54
CA ASP A 39 -23.91 -7.30 -8.80
C ASP A 39 -22.92 -6.12 -8.57
N PRO A 40 -21.59 -6.40 -8.58
CA PRO A 40 -20.57 -5.41 -8.26
C PRO A 40 -20.46 -4.24 -9.25
N TYR A 41 -21.01 -4.41 -10.46
CA TYR A 41 -20.84 -3.47 -11.58
C TYR A 41 -22.12 -2.73 -11.95
N ASN A 42 -23.20 -2.93 -11.19
CA ASN A 42 -24.45 -2.22 -11.40
C ASN A 42 -24.29 -0.72 -11.12
N SER A 43 -24.48 0.10 -12.16
CA SER A 43 -24.27 1.54 -12.05
C SER A 43 -25.23 2.20 -11.04
N GLU A 44 -26.48 1.74 -10.94
CA GLU A 44 -27.46 2.34 -10.03
C GLU A 44 -27.14 2.01 -8.56
N ILE A 45 -26.75 0.76 -8.27
CA ILE A 45 -26.34 0.34 -6.91
C ILE A 45 -25.13 1.16 -6.46
N LEU A 46 -24.12 1.30 -7.32
CA LEU A 46 -22.90 2.06 -7.04
C LEU A 46 -23.21 3.55 -6.75
N ILE A 47 -24.09 4.16 -7.55
CA ILE A 47 -24.45 5.57 -7.39
C ILE A 47 -25.25 5.79 -6.09
N GLU A 48 -26.29 5.00 -5.86
CA GLU A 48 -27.14 5.13 -4.68
C GLU A 48 -26.36 4.85 -3.39
N TYR A 49 -25.49 3.84 -3.40
CA TYR A 49 -24.63 3.58 -2.26
C TYR A 49 -23.59 4.69 -2.03
N GLY A 50 -23.00 5.23 -3.10
CA GLY A 50 -22.10 6.38 -3.00
C GLY A 50 -22.77 7.59 -2.37
N GLN A 51 -24.01 7.91 -2.77
CA GLN A 51 -24.75 9.03 -2.17
C GLN A 51 -25.13 8.76 -0.72
N PHE A 52 -25.48 7.51 -0.37
CA PHE A 52 -25.69 7.12 1.01
C PHE A 52 -24.44 7.38 1.87
N LEU A 53 -23.26 7.03 1.38
CA LEU A 53 -21.99 7.25 2.08
C LEU A 53 -21.63 8.74 2.21
N GLU A 54 -21.88 9.53 1.16
CA GLU A 54 -21.69 10.97 1.17
C GLU A 54 -22.55 11.64 2.25
N HIS A 55 -23.85 11.35 2.28
CA HIS A 55 -24.80 12.03 3.16
C HIS A 55 -24.78 11.53 4.61
N GLN A 56 -24.64 10.23 4.85
CA GLN A 56 -24.78 9.64 6.18
C GLN A 56 -23.45 9.42 6.88
N HIS A 57 -22.43 8.95 6.15
CA HIS A 57 -21.15 8.56 6.72
C HIS A 57 -20.06 9.62 6.53
N LYS A 58 -20.33 10.69 5.76
CA LYS A 58 -19.34 11.70 5.37
C LYS A 58 -18.08 11.08 4.73
N ASP A 59 -18.27 9.96 4.06
CA ASP A 59 -17.20 9.19 3.44
C ASP A 59 -17.13 9.54 1.94
N LEU A 60 -16.61 10.75 1.67
CA LEU A 60 -16.50 11.26 0.30
C LEU A 60 -15.56 10.43 -0.56
N ILE A 61 -14.54 9.81 0.04
CA ILE A 61 -13.54 9.02 -0.67
C ILE A 61 -14.19 7.77 -1.28
N ASN A 62 -14.93 7.01 -0.46
CA ASN A 62 -15.62 5.82 -0.97
C ASN A 62 -16.78 6.19 -1.90
N ALA A 63 -17.50 7.29 -1.63
CA ALA A 63 -18.54 7.78 -2.52
C ALA A 63 -18.01 8.11 -3.93
N GLU A 64 -16.94 8.90 -4.03
CA GLU A 64 -16.31 9.26 -5.31
C GLU A 64 -15.74 8.02 -6.02
N HIS A 65 -15.21 7.09 -5.26
CA HIS A 65 -14.73 5.83 -5.80
C HIS A 65 -15.85 5.02 -6.47
N PHE A 66 -17.01 4.88 -5.84
CA PHE A 66 -18.16 4.20 -6.46
C PHE A 66 -18.66 4.91 -7.72
N TYR A 67 -18.65 6.25 -7.76
CA TYR A 67 -18.97 6.99 -8.97
C TYR A 67 -17.95 6.75 -10.09
N THR A 68 -16.69 6.57 -9.73
CA THR A 68 -15.64 6.22 -10.69
C THR A 68 -15.85 4.84 -11.27
N ILE A 69 -16.15 3.82 -10.45
CA ILE A 69 -16.47 2.47 -10.94
C ILE A 69 -17.71 2.49 -11.85
N ALA A 70 -18.76 3.24 -11.48
CA ALA A 70 -19.96 3.34 -12.31
C ALA A 70 -19.62 3.90 -13.71
N LEU A 71 -18.70 4.86 -13.80
CA LEU A 71 -18.26 5.47 -15.05
C LEU A 71 -17.30 4.60 -15.86
N THR A 72 -16.50 3.71 -15.25
CA THR A 72 -15.66 2.78 -16.01
C THR A 72 -16.51 1.78 -16.80
N LYS A 73 -17.69 1.40 -16.27
CA LYS A 73 -18.64 0.51 -16.96
C LYS A 73 -19.61 1.25 -17.86
N GLN A 74 -20.13 2.40 -17.41
CA GLN A 74 -21.03 3.23 -18.21
C GLN A 74 -20.53 4.69 -18.30
N PRO A 75 -19.59 4.98 -19.22
CA PRO A 75 -18.95 6.30 -19.32
C PRO A 75 -19.91 7.47 -19.58
N THR A 76 -21.07 7.20 -20.18
CA THR A 76 -22.08 8.20 -20.54
C THR A 76 -23.12 8.44 -19.45
N HIS A 77 -22.99 7.82 -18.27
CA HIS A 77 -23.97 7.95 -17.19
C HIS A 77 -23.99 9.38 -16.61
N ARG A 78 -25.03 10.16 -16.96
CA ARG A 78 -25.13 11.59 -16.62
C ARG A 78 -25.07 11.87 -15.11
N ARG A 79 -25.77 11.09 -14.29
CA ARG A 79 -25.78 11.25 -12.82
C ARG A 79 -24.40 11.02 -12.20
N ALA A 80 -23.74 9.90 -12.51
CA ALA A 80 -22.40 9.60 -12.03
C ALA A 80 -21.37 10.67 -12.47
N LEU A 81 -21.46 11.18 -13.72
CA LEU A 81 -20.60 12.27 -14.20
C LEU A 81 -20.77 13.55 -13.35
N GLN A 82 -22.01 13.93 -13.06
CA GLN A 82 -22.31 15.12 -12.25
C GLN A 82 -21.81 14.95 -10.81
N LEU A 83 -22.06 13.79 -10.19
CA LEU A 83 -21.63 13.50 -8.83
C LEU A 83 -20.10 13.50 -8.72
N LYS A 84 -19.40 12.80 -9.63
CA LYS A 84 -17.93 12.80 -9.69
C LYS A 84 -17.36 14.21 -9.89
N LYS A 85 -17.98 15.03 -10.75
CA LYS A 85 -17.54 16.43 -10.97
C LYS A 85 -17.61 17.26 -9.67
N CYS A 86 -18.57 16.99 -8.80
CA CYS A 86 -18.70 17.66 -7.51
C CYS A 86 -17.75 17.10 -6.45
N THR A 87 -17.58 15.77 -6.38
CA THR A 87 -16.81 15.12 -5.31
C THR A 87 -15.31 15.08 -5.58
N LEU A 88 -14.88 15.03 -6.84
CA LEU A 88 -13.46 14.89 -7.21
C LEU A 88 -12.58 16.02 -6.62
N PRO A 89 -12.90 17.32 -6.77
CA PRO A 89 -12.06 18.38 -6.20
C PRO A 89 -11.98 18.31 -4.67
N LEU A 90 -13.05 17.87 -4.01
CA LEU A 90 -13.09 17.72 -2.55
C LEU A 90 -12.19 16.56 -2.11
N VAL A 91 -12.22 15.44 -2.84
CA VAL A 91 -11.36 14.28 -2.57
C VAL A 91 -9.89 14.62 -2.81
N GLU A 92 -9.57 15.35 -3.88
CA GLU A 92 -8.21 15.85 -4.13
C GLU A 92 -7.72 16.76 -2.99
N GLU A 93 -8.58 17.66 -2.47
CA GLU A 93 -8.23 18.49 -1.32
C GLU A 93 -7.97 17.66 -0.05
N ILE A 94 -8.77 16.61 0.19
CA ILE A 94 -8.59 15.69 1.31
C ILE A 94 -7.25 14.95 1.20
N ASP A 95 -6.95 14.41 0.02
CA ASP A 95 -5.70 13.70 -0.25
C ASP A 95 -4.49 14.62 -0.07
N GLN A 96 -4.54 15.83 -0.61
CA GLN A 96 -3.46 16.82 -0.46
C GLN A 96 -3.22 17.20 1.01
N LYS A 97 -4.29 17.39 1.79
CA LYS A 97 -4.17 17.64 3.24
C LYS A 97 -3.51 16.48 3.96
N TYR A 98 -3.81 15.24 3.55
CA TYR A 98 -3.22 14.05 4.14
C TYR A 98 -1.73 13.91 3.79
N PHE A 99 -1.32 14.20 2.56
CA PHE A 99 0.10 14.25 2.19
C PHE A 99 0.86 15.33 2.96
N ASN A 100 0.31 16.54 3.06
CA ASN A 100 0.90 17.63 3.85
C ASN A 100 1.06 17.24 5.33
N PHE A 101 0.11 16.47 5.89
CA PHE A 101 0.21 15.94 7.23
C PHE A 101 1.39 14.95 7.37
N ILE A 102 1.57 14.04 6.41
CA ILE A 102 2.68 13.09 6.40
C ILE A 102 4.03 13.82 6.26
N ASP A 103 4.12 14.85 5.42
CA ASP A 103 5.33 15.67 5.30
C ASP A 103 5.70 16.36 6.61
N ASN A 104 4.71 16.83 7.36
CA ASN A 104 4.93 17.38 8.70
C ASN A 104 5.42 16.30 9.67
N LEU A 105 4.87 15.09 9.63
CA LEU A 105 5.40 13.96 10.40
C LEU A 105 6.85 13.63 10.04
N LEU A 106 7.21 13.69 8.76
CA LEU A 106 8.58 13.48 8.30
C LEU A 106 9.53 14.55 8.88
N LYS A 107 9.12 15.83 8.88
CA LYS A 107 9.90 16.91 9.51
C LYS A 107 10.11 16.67 11.00
N GLU A 108 9.08 16.21 11.72
CA GLU A 108 9.20 15.85 13.14
C GLU A 108 10.13 14.65 13.36
N PHE A 109 10.04 13.63 12.49
CA PHE A 109 10.92 12.47 12.54
C PHE A 109 12.40 12.88 12.43
N TYR A 110 12.72 13.81 11.52
CA TYR A 110 14.09 14.32 11.36
C TYR A 110 14.62 15.17 12.51
N ARG A 111 13.76 15.64 13.44
CA ARG A 111 14.22 16.28 14.68
C ARG A 111 14.87 15.28 15.64
N ILE A 112 14.58 13.99 15.47
CA ILE A 112 15.17 12.93 16.28
C ILE A 112 16.58 12.65 15.76
N SER A 113 17.58 12.79 16.64
CA SER A 113 18.97 12.54 16.25
C SER A 113 19.19 11.09 15.81
N ASP A 114 19.88 10.90 14.68
CA ASP A 114 20.33 9.58 14.20
C ASP A 114 21.29 8.86 15.16
N LYS A 115 21.89 9.59 16.11
CA LYS A 115 22.73 9.01 17.17
C LYS A 115 21.89 8.38 18.29
N ASN A 116 20.57 8.57 18.31
CA ASN A 116 19.69 7.99 19.31
C ASN A 116 19.74 6.44 19.24
N PRO A 117 20.16 5.74 20.31
CA PRO A 117 20.30 4.29 20.29
C PRO A 117 18.97 3.55 20.08
N TYR A 118 17.84 4.13 20.53
CA TYR A 118 16.52 3.57 20.32
C TYR A 118 16.09 3.66 18.86
N LEU A 119 16.38 4.78 18.18
CA LEU A 119 16.12 4.91 16.76
C LEU A 119 16.98 3.94 15.93
N ARG A 120 18.27 3.76 16.29
CA ARG A 120 19.14 2.79 15.62
C ARG A 120 18.63 1.36 15.80
N ARG A 121 18.15 1.00 17.00
CA ARG A 121 17.50 -0.28 17.25
C ARG A 121 16.22 -0.44 16.40
N ALA A 122 15.35 0.57 16.39
CA ALA A 122 14.13 0.55 15.59
C ALA A 122 14.43 0.37 14.10
N LYS A 123 15.44 1.09 13.56
CA LYS A 123 15.88 0.94 12.16
C LYS A 123 16.36 -0.49 11.87
N ARG A 124 17.11 -1.09 12.80
CA ARG A 124 17.56 -2.48 12.70
C ARG A 124 16.39 -3.47 12.77
N ASP A 125 15.42 -3.27 13.65
CA ASP A 125 14.26 -4.16 13.75
C ASP A 125 13.34 -4.03 12.53
N ALA A 126 13.18 -2.81 12.00
CA ALA A 126 12.45 -2.53 10.76
C ALA A 126 13.07 -3.23 9.54
N TYR A 127 14.40 -3.40 9.51
CA TYR A 127 15.11 -4.15 8.48
C TYR A 127 14.62 -5.61 8.40
N TYR A 128 14.60 -6.33 9.53
CA TYR A 128 14.11 -7.70 9.57
C TYR A 128 12.60 -7.77 9.30
N LEU A 129 11.83 -6.81 9.80
CA LEU A 129 10.39 -6.73 9.56
C LEU A 129 10.06 -6.54 8.07
N HIS A 130 10.84 -5.74 7.34
CA HIS A 130 10.65 -5.56 5.91
C HIS A 130 10.82 -6.88 5.15
N ILE A 131 11.89 -7.63 5.44
CA ILE A 131 12.16 -8.92 4.79
C ILE A 131 11.05 -9.92 5.11
N TYR A 132 10.72 -10.06 6.41
CA TYR A 132 9.66 -10.95 6.88
C TYR A 132 8.30 -10.65 6.22
N HIS A 133 7.89 -9.38 6.20
CA HIS A 133 6.60 -9.02 5.63
C HIS A 133 6.58 -9.11 4.11
N SER A 134 7.64 -8.71 3.41
CA SER A 134 7.69 -8.76 1.95
C SER A 134 7.68 -10.20 1.42
N ASN A 135 8.45 -11.11 2.02
CA ASN A 135 8.38 -12.54 1.66
C ASN A 135 7.06 -13.17 2.14
N GLY A 136 6.58 -12.80 3.33
CA GLY A 136 5.32 -13.29 3.86
C GLY A 136 4.10 -12.85 3.05
N ILE A 137 4.18 -11.71 2.34
CA ILE A 137 3.18 -11.35 1.32
C ILE A 137 3.21 -12.43 0.25
N GLU A 138 4.35 -12.82 -0.32
CA GLU A 138 4.42 -13.83 -1.39
C GLU A 138 4.11 -15.27 -0.95
N GLY A 139 3.81 -15.51 0.34
CA GLY A 139 3.40 -16.81 0.86
C GLY A 139 4.46 -17.54 1.67
N ASN A 140 5.62 -16.93 1.90
CA ASN A 140 6.67 -17.51 2.75
C ASN A 140 6.17 -17.67 4.19
N THR A 141 6.37 -18.87 4.75
CA THR A 141 5.82 -19.31 6.04
C THR A 141 6.76 -19.10 7.23
N LEU A 142 7.99 -18.63 7.00
CA LEU A 142 8.95 -18.36 8.06
C LEU A 142 8.44 -17.27 9.00
N SER A 143 8.62 -17.49 10.31
CA SER A 143 8.35 -16.49 11.34
C SER A 143 9.41 -15.39 11.34
N LEU A 144 9.10 -14.27 12.01
CA LEU A 144 10.07 -13.18 12.17
C LEU A 144 11.33 -13.62 12.93
N ARG A 145 11.20 -14.52 13.91
CA ARG A 145 12.33 -15.06 14.67
C ARG A 145 13.24 -15.92 13.80
N GLU A 146 12.65 -16.80 13.00
CA GLU A 146 13.37 -17.64 12.04
C GLU A 146 14.06 -16.78 10.97
N THR A 147 13.36 -15.79 10.42
CA THR A 147 13.92 -14.82 9.46
C THR A 147 15.14 -14.11 10.05
N ARG A 148 15.05 -13.63 11.30
CA ARG A 148 16.15 -12.96 12.00
C ARG A 148 17.32 -13.91 12.23
N TYR A 149 17.05 -15.15 12.65
CA TYR A 149 18.07 -16.16 12.88
C TYR A 149 18.86 -16.47 11.61
N ILE A 150 18.19 -16.64 10.47
CA ILE A 150 18.83 -16.88 9.16
C ILE A 150 19.76 -15.73 8.78
N ILE A 151 19.29 -14.48 8.92
CA ILE A 151 20.07 -13.30 8.53
C ILE A 151 21.28 -13.11 9.46
N ASP A 152 21.11 -13.27 10.77
CA ASP A 152 22.17 -13.01 11.75
C ASP A 152 23.22 -14.13 11.80
N THR A 153 22.81 -15.40 11.69
CA THR A 153 23.71 -16.55 11.86
C THR A 153 24.17 -17.17 10.55
N ARG A 154 23.43 -16.94 9.45
CA ARG A 154 23.61 -17.65 8.16
C ARG A 154 23.48 -19.17 8.25
N LEU A 155 22.89 -19.67 9.33
CA LEU A 155 22.62 -21.10 9.52
C LEU A 155 21.22 -21.46 9.03
N ALA A 156 21.11 -22.65 8.44
CA ALA A 156 19.84 -23.20 8.02
C ALA A 156 18.97 -23.59 9.22
N ILE A 157 17.65 -23.52 9.04
CA ILE A 157 16.66 -23.95 10.02
C ILE A 157 16.11 -25.30 9.58
N ASP A 158 16.12 -26.25 10.51
CA ASP A 158 15.60 -27.60 10.29
C ASP A 158 14.07 -27.60 10.14
N GLY A 159 13.55 -28.52 9.33
CA GLY A 159 12.11 -28.67 9.08
C GLY A 159 11.44 -27.54 8.28
N LYS A 160 12.21 -26.62 7.67
CA LYS A 160 11.72 -25.54 6.82
C LYS A 160 12.22 -25.66 5.39
N SER A 161 11.46 -25.15 4.42
CA SER A 161 11.85 -25.20 3.01
C SER A 161 13.16 -24.44 2.78
N LEU A 162 14.09 -25.05 2.04
CA LEU A 162 15.33 -24.36 1.64
C LEU A 162 15.04 -23.17 0.74
N ILE A 163 14.01 -23.25 -0.11
CA ILE A 163 13.59 -22.16 -0.98
C ILE A 163 13.17 -20.95 -0.14
N GLU A 164 12.33 -21.14 0.87
CA GLU A 164 11.88 -20.04 1.75
C GLU A 164 13.05 -19.35 2.47
N GLN A 165 14.08 -20.13 2.86
CA GLN A 165 15.28 -19.61 3.49
C GLN A 165 16.16 -18.85 2.49
N GLN A 166 16.26 -19.34 1.26
CA GLN A 166 16.97 -18.68 0.16
C GLN A 166 16.30 -17.36 -0.23
N GLU A 167 14.97 -17.27 -0.21
CA GLU A 167 14.23 -16.02 -0.44
C GLU A 167 14.54 -14.96 0.62
N VAL A 168 14.71 -15.37 1.89
CA VAL A 168 15.13 -14.46 2.97
C VAL A 168 16.52 -13.91 2.70
N LEU A 169 17.47 -14.77 2.31
CA LEU A 169 18.83 -14.36 1.98
C LEU A 169 18.89 -13.47 0.73
N GLY A 170 18.09 -13.78 -0.30
CA GLY A 170 18.03 -13.01 -1.53
C GLY A 170 17.50 -11.60 -1.29
N LEU A 171 16.42 -11.49 -0.52
CA LEU A 171 15.84 -10.20 -0.17
C LEU A 171 16.76 -9.37 0.76
N ASP A 172 17.47 -10.03 1.68
CA ASP A 172 18.54 -9.41 2.50
C ASP A 172 19.63 -8.79 1.62
N LEU A 173 20.18 -9.54 0.66
CA LEU A 173 21.19 -9.03 -0.27
C LEU A 173 20.66 -7.88 -1.13
N ALA A 174 19.42 -7.99 -1.61
CA ALA A 174 18.81 -6.95 -2.44
C ALA A 174 18.63 -5.64 -1.64
N LEU A 175 18.18 -5.74 -0.38
CA LEU A 175 18.01 -4.57 0.48
C LEU A 175 19.35 -3.93 0.86
N GLN A 176 20.40 -4.72 1.10
CA GLN A 176 21.76 -4.19 1.28
C GLN A 176 22.25 -3.44 0.04
N TYR A 177 22.02 -3.99 -1.15
CA TYR A 177 22.39 -3.35 -2.42
C TYR A 177 21.68 -2.00 -2.59
N VAL A 178 20.36 -1.95 -2.36
CA VAL A 178 19.58 -0.71 -2.39
C VAL A 178 20.17 0.33 -1.42
N ASN A 179 20.38 -0.05 -0.16
CA ASN A 179 20.83 0.86 0.89
C ASN A 179 22.25 1.39 0.65
N CYS A 180 23.19 0.52 0.26
CA CYS A 180 24.60 0.86 0.14
C CYS A 180 24.95 1.49 -1.21
N THR A 181 24.24 1.12 -2.28
CA THR A 181 24.62 1.48 -3.65
C THR A 181 23.68 2.49 -4.28
N LEU A 182 22.36 2.32 -4.14
CA LEU A 182 21.39 3.07 -4.95
C LEU A 182 20.82 4.31 -4.26
N VAL A 183 20.56 4.24 -2.95
CA VAL A 183 19.87 5.34 -2.21
C VAL A 183 20.65 6.66 -2.33
N ASN A 184 21.96 6.63 -2.10
CA ASN A 184 22.82 7.82 -2.15
C ASN A 184 23.40 8.10 -3.55
N ARG A 185 23.13 7.26 -4.55
CA ARG A 185 23.61 7.49 -5.92
C ARG A 185 22.87 8.67 -6.53
N LEU A 186 23.61 9.60 -7.12
CA LEU A 186 23.04 10.65 -7.96
C LEU A 186 22.74 10.10 -9.36
N GLY A 187 21.71 10.60 -10.00
CA GLY A 187 21.30 10.20 -11.35
C GLY A 187 20.06 9.33 -11.39
N ALA A 188 19.74 8.89 -12.62
CA ALA A 188 18.53 8.16 -12.95
C ALA A 188 18.49 6.75 -12.34
N ILE A 189 17.27 6.22 -12.16
CA ILE A 189 17.03 4.79 -11.93
C ILE A 189 16.88 4.13 -13.31
N THR A 190 17.64 3.06 -13.56
CA THR A 190 17.72 2.40 -14.87
C THR A 190 17.23 0.95 -14.81
N LEU A 191 17.03 0.36 -15.99
CA LEU A 191 16.73 -1.07 -16.12
C LEU A 191 17.80 -1.95 -15.48
N ASP A 192 19.08 -1.57 -15.60
CA ASP A 192 20.19 -2.32 -15.00
C ASP A 192 20.07 -2.35 -13.48
N ASP A 193 19.68 -1.23 -12.85
CA ASP A 193 19.48 -1.19 -11.39
C ASP A 193 18.39 -2.17 -10.96
N ILE A 194 17.26 -2.17 -11.67
CA ILE A 194 16.13 -3.05 -11.37
C ILE A 194 16.50 -4.51 -11.62
N SER A 195 17.25 -4.79 -12.69
CA SER A 195 17.75 -6.12 -13.00
C SER A 195 18.75 -6.60 -11.94
N GLU A 196 19.59 -5.71 -11.40
CA GLU A 196 20.53 -6.03 -10.31
C GLU A 196 19.85 -6.22 -8.96
N ILE A 197 18.77 -5.47 -8.68
CA ILE A 197 17.88 -5.75 -7.54
C ILE A 197 17.27 -7.14 -7.71
N HIS A 198 16.64 -7.40 -8.86
CA HIS A 198 15.97 -8.66 -9.15
C HIS A 198 16.94 -9.85 -9.11
N ARG A 199 18.16 -9.67 -9.63
CA ARG A 199 19.23 -10.69 -9.58
C ARG A 199 19.53 -11.12 -8.15
N ARG A 200 19.52 -10.19 -7.19
CA ARG A 200 19.74 -10.50 -5.76
C ARG A 200 18.50 -11.12 -5.13
N VAL A 201 17.31 -10.61 -5.45
CA VAL A 201 16.03 -11.15 -4.95
C VAL A 201 15.88 -12.63 -5.30
N LEU A 202 16.10 -13.00 -6.57
CA LEU A 202 15.88 -14.36 -7.07
C LEU A 202 17.14 -15.23 -7.12
N GLY A 203 18.34 -14.65 -6.98
CA GLY A 203 19.61 -15.31 -7.29
C GLY A 203 19.87 -16.62 -6.55
N PHE A 204 19.39 -16.74 -5.31
CA PHE A 204 19.53 -17.99 -4.55
C PHE A 204 18.46 -19.05 -4.88
N VAL A 205 17.30 -18.64 -5.41
CA VAL A 205 16.17 -19.52 -5.71
C VAL A 205 16.23 -19.99 -7.15
N ASN A 206 16.40 -19.06 -8.09
CA ASN A 206 16.48 -19.32 -9.52
C ASN A 206 17.59 -18.47 -10.16
N PRO A 207 18.87 -18.90 -10.06
CA PRO A 207 20.01 -18.14 -10.59
C PRO A 207 20.00 -18.00 -12.11
N ILE A 208 19.26 -18.85 -12.83
CA ILE A 208 19.18 -18.82 -14.30
C ILE A 208 18.34 -17.63 -14.74
N GLU A 209 17.18 -17.40 -14.12
CA GLU A 209 16.28 -16.29 -14.47
C GLU A 209 16.55 -15.01 -13.67
N ALA A 210 17.35 -15.08 -12.61
CA ALA A 210 17.70 -13.95 -11.77
C ALA A 210 18.30 -12.78 -12.57
N GLY A 211 17.61 -11.64 -12.57
CA GLY A 211 17.99 -10.44 -13.32
C GLY A 211 17.74 -10.51 -14.83
N GLN A 212 17.04 -11.53 -15.34
CA GLN A 212 16.70 -11.66 -16.76
C GLN A 212 15.22 -11.42 -16.99
N LEU A 213 14.88 -10.61 -18.01
CA LEU A 213 13.50 -10.42 -18.46
C LEU A 213 12.89 -11.75 -18.92
N ARG A 214 11.60 -11.95 -18.66
CA ARG A 214 10.90 -13.16 -19.07
C ARG A 214 10.79 -13.25 -20.59
N LYS A 215 10.85 -14.47 -21.10
CA LYS A 215 10.76 -14.78 -22.55
C LYS A 215 9.41 -15.35 -22.97
N HIS A 216 8.53 -15.58 -22.00
CA HIS A 216 7.24 -16.22 -22.20
C HIS A 216 6.13 -15.40 -21.53
N GLN A 217 4.90 -15.65 -21.95
CA GLN A 217 3.75 -14.98 -21.37
C GLN A 217 3.37 -15.61 -20.02
N VAL A 218 2.92 -14.77 -19.09
CA VAL A 218 2.49 -15.16 -17.74
C VAL A 218 1.12 -14.60 -17.43
N TYR A 219 0.46 -15.14 -16.40
CA TYR A 219 -0.83 -14.69 -15.90
C TYR A 219 -0.73 -14.40 -14.41
N VAL A 220 -1.22 -13.22 -13.99
CA VAL A 220 -1.12 -12.74 -12.61
C VAL A 220 -2.53 -12.54 -12.07
N GLY A 221 -3.09 -13.59 -11.47
CA GLY A 221 -4.52 -13.61 -11.16
C GLY A 221 -5.36 -13.51 -12.44
N SER A 222 -6.18 -12.48 -12.56
CA SER A 222 -6.97 -12.18 -13.76
C SER A 222 -6.27 -11.26 -14.76
N LEU A 223 -5.12 -10.68 -14.41
CA LEU A 223 -4.36 -9.78 -15.28
C LEU A 223 -3.48 -10.58 -16.24
N MET A 224 -3.51 -10.18 -17.51
CA MET A 224 -2.55 -10.60 -18.54
C MET A 224 -1.60 -9.42 -18.80
N PRO A 225 -0.35 -9.45 -18.29
CA PRO A 225 0.64 -8.40 -18.55
C PRO A 225 1.01 -8.29 -20.04
N PRO A 226 1.74 -7.23 -20.45
CA PRO A 226 2.27 -7.09 -21.81
C PRO A 226 2.97 -8.36 -22.31
N SER A 227 3.00 -8.63 -23.61
CA SER A 227 3.70 -9.81 -24.12
C SER A 227 5.22 -9.69 -23.93
N ALA A 228 5.94 -10.81 -23.92
CA ALA A 228 7.39 -10.81 -23.72
C ALA A 228 8.18 -9.94 -24.72
N ASN A 229 7.64 -9.76 -25.94
CA ASN A 229 8.26 -8.94 -26.99
C ASN A 229 8.07 -7.44 -26.77
N GLU A 230 7.06 -7.05 -25.99
CA GLU A 230 6.72 -5.64 -25.72
C GLU A 230 7.37 -5.14 -24.42
N ILE A 231 7.86 -6.03 -23.55
CA ILE A 231 8.39 -5.66 -22.23
C ILE A 231 9.42 -4.53 -22.30
N ILE A 232 10.34 -4.58 -23.27
CA ILE A 232 11.41 -3.58 -23.39
C ILE A 232 10.82 -2.18 -23.66
N GLU A 233 9.87 -2.08 -24.59
CA GLU A 233 9.19 -0.81 -24.92
C GLU A 233 8.46 -0.25 -23.70
N TYR A 234 7.69 -1.09 -22.99
CA TYR A 234 7.00 -0.67 -21.77
C TYR A 234 7.96 -0.25 -20.65
N LEU A 235 9.12 -0.89 -20.53
CA LEU A 235 10.14 -0.52 -19.55
C LEU A 235 10.84 0.78 -19.93
N ASP A 236 11.12 1.02 -21.21
CA ASP A 236 11.72 2.25 -21.69
C ASP A 236 10.78 3.44 -21.43
N ASP A 237 9.49 3.30 -21.72
CA ASP A 237 8.46 4.29 -21.37
C ASP A 237 8.38 4.51 -19.87
N PHE A 238 8.42 3.43 -19.09
CA PHE A 238 8.39 3.48 -17.64
C PHE A 238 9.58 4.25 -17.05
N PHE A 239 10.81 3.96 -17.48
CA PHE A 239 12.00 4.66 -16.98
C PHE A 239 12.09 6.09 -17.52
N THR A 240 11.62 6.34 -18.73
CA THR A 240 11.52 7.70 -19.28
C THR A 240 10.60 8.56 -18.40
N TRP A 241 9.40 8.05 -18.09
CA TRP A 241 8.47 8.70 -17.17
C TRP A 241 9.07 8.87 -15.76
N LEU A 242 9.65 7.81 -15.19
CA LEU A 242 10.17 7.82 -13.81
C LEU A 242 11.28 8.87 -13.60
N ASN A 243 12.08 9.12 -14.64
CA ASN A 243 13.20 10.06 -14.60
C ASN A 243 12.85 11.44 -15.22
N SER A 244 11.64 11.63 -15.72
CA SER A 244 11.17 12.90 -16.32
C SER A 244 10.77 13.89 -15.24
N LEU A 245 11.48 15.03 -15.16
CA LEU A 245 11.10 16.11 -14.24
C LEU A 245 9.76 16.75 -14.65
N GLU A 246 9.45 16.81 -15.94
CA GLU A 246 8.19 17.41 -16.41
C GLU A 246 6.98 16.58 -16.01
N ASP A 247 7.06 15.25 -16.19
CA ASP A 247 5.93 14.35 -15.92
C ASP A 247 5.73 14.07 -14.43
N THR A 248 6.78 14.24 -13.61
CA THR A 248 6.76 13.91 -12.18
C THR A 248 6.71 15.12 -11.25
N ARG A 249 6.86 16.36 -11.77
CA ARG A 249 6.92 17.59 -10.94
C ARG A 249 5.73 17.77 -10.00
N ASP A 250 4.54 17.36 -10.44
CA ASP A 250 3.28 17.59 -9.74
C ASP A 250 2.95 16.42 -8.78
N LEU A 251 3.76 15.36 -8.79
CA LEU A 251 3.61 14.21 -7.90
C LEU A 251 4.46 14.39 -6.65
N ASN A 252 3.87 14.14 -5.48
CA ASN A 252 4.65 14.01 -4.26
C ASN A 252 5.41 12.67 -4.22
N ALA A 253 6.37 12.54 -3.31
CA ALA A 253 7.22 11.35 -3.22
C ALA A 253 6.45 10.03 -3.00
N ILE A 254 5.33 10.08 -2.26
CA ILE A 254 4.49 8.90 -1.97
C ILE A 254 3.70 8.52 -3.22
N GLU A 255 3.14 9.50 -3.93
CA GLU A 255 2.46 9.29 -5.21
C GLU A 255 3.41 8.68 -6.24
N LEU A 256 4.58 9.28 -6.43
CA LEU A 256 5.59 8.80 -7.36
C LEU A 256 5.98 7.34 -7.05
N ALA A 257 6.25 7.03 -5.77
CA ALA A 257 6.64 5.68 -5.36
C ALA A 257 5.50 4.65 -5.57
N ALA A 258 4.26 5.02 -5.24
CA ALA A 258 3.10 4.14 -5.40
C ALA A 258 2.76 3.90 -6.88
N ILE A 259 2.79 4.94 -7.71
CA ILE A 259 2.55 4.82 -9.16
C ILE A 259 3.69 4.02 -9.81
N ALA A 260 4.94 4.27 -9.43
CA ALA A 260 6.08 3.53 -9.95
C ALA A 260 6.01 2.04 -9.61
N HIS A 261 5.65 1.72 -8.36
CA HIS A 261 5.38 0.36 -7.92
C HIS A 261 4.28 -0.29 -8.77
N TYR A 262 3.13 0.38 -8.92
CA TYR A 262 2.01 -0.13 -9.68
C TYR A 262 2.38 -0.40 -11.15
N LYS A 263 2.95 0.60 -11.85
CA LYS A 263 3.38 0.47 -13.24
C LYS A 263 4.37 -0.69 -13.42
N PHE A 264 5.37 -0.80 -12.55
CA PHE A 264 6.34 -1.90 -12.63
C PHE A 264 5.69 -3.28 -12.45
N VAL A 265 4.82 -3.44 -11.44
CA VAL A 265 4.12 -4.71 -11.18
C VAL A 265 3.13 -5.06 -12.31
N TYR A 266 2.52 -4.05 -12.94
CA TYR A 266 1.66 -4.20 -14.11
C TYR A 266 2.42 -4.70 -15.34
N ILE A 267 3.59 -4.12 -15.65
CA ILE A 267 4.46 -4.57 -16.76
C ILE A 267 4.91 -6.02 -16.53
N HIS A 268 5.17 -6.38 -15.27
CA HIS A 268 5.54 -7.73 -14.84
C HIS A 268 6.73 -8.31 -15.64
N PRO A 269 7.91 -7.65 -15.62
CA PRO A 269 8.99 -7.94 -16.56
C PRO A 269 9.73 -9.27 -16.31
N PHE A 270 9.61 -9.85 -15.12
CA PHE A 270 10.32 -11.08 -14.73
C PHE A 270 9.39 -12.28 -14.61
N SER A 271 9.93 -13.51 -14.64
CA SER A 271 9.13 -14.75 -14.48
C SER A 271 8.55 -14.90 -13.07
N ASP A 272 9.29 -14.46 -12.05
CA ASP A 272 8.89 -14.38 -10.64
C ASP A 272 9.63 -13.19 -9.98
N GLY A 273 9.34 -12.84 -8.74
CA GLY A 273 10.05 -11.81 -7.98
C GLY A 273 9.58 -10.38 -8.25
N ASN A 274 8.59 -10.18 -9.13
CA ASN A 274 8.07 -8.86 -9.49
C ASN A 274 7.50 -8.10 -8.27
N GLY A 275 6.71 -8.77 -7.41
CA GLY A 275 6.16 -8.14 -6.21
C GLY A 275 7.26 -7.65 -5.23
N ARG A 276 8.25 -8.51 -4.96
CA ARG A 276 9.39 -8.19 -4.09
C ARG A 276 10.24 -7.05 -4.67
N THR A 277 10.55 -7.11 -5.95
CA THR A 277 11.32 -6.09 -6.67
C THR A 277 10.56 -4.75 -6.74
N GLY A 278 9.26 -4.78 -7.00
CA GLY A 278 8.40 -3.59 -7.02
C GLY A 278 8.35 -2.88 -5.66
N ARG A 279 8.25 -3.63 -4.56
CA ARG A 279 8.31 -3.06 -3.21
C ARG A 279 9.69 -2.49 -2.86
N LEU A 280 10.77 -3.09 -3.35
CA LEU A 280 12.11 -2.52 -3.21
C LEU A 280 12.29 -1.24 -4.03
N LEU A 281 11.76 -1.19 -5.26
CA LEU A 281 11.75 0.02 -6.09
C LEU A 281 10.96 1.15 -5.43
N MET A 282 9.76 0.85 -4.92
CA MET A 282 8.96 1.79 -4.13
C MET A 282 9.78 2.38 -2.98
N ASN A 283 10.44 1.52 -2.20
CA ASN A 283 11.27 1.96 -1.07
C ASN A 283 12.53 2.71 -1.51
N LEU A 284 13.15 2.36 -2.65
CA LEU A 284 14.25 3.14 -3.21
C LEU A 284 13.81 4.58 -3.48
N ILE A 285 12.67 4.78 -4.16
CA ILE A 285 12.13 6.11 -4.47
C ILE A 285 11.84 6.89 -3.17
N LEU A 286 11.15 6.27 -2.21
CA LEU A 286 10.83 6.90 -0.92
C LEU A 286 12.10 7.28 -0.15
N MET A 287 13.09 6.40 -0.09
CA MET A 287 14.35 6.64 0.62
C MET A 287 15.21 7.71 -0.04
N LYS A 288 15.21 7.80 -1.37
CA LYS A 288 15.83 8.92 -2.08
C LYS A 288 15.17 10.26 -1.75
N SER A 289 13.88 10.25 -1.43
CA SER A 289 13.11 11.42 -0.98
C SER A 289 13.15 11.64 0.54
N GLY A 290 13.98 10.88 1.28
CA GLY A 290 14.18 11.04 2.72
C GLY A 290 13.21 10.25 3.62
N PHE A 291 12.23 9.55 3.05
CA PHE A 291 11.35 8.70 3.85
C PHE A 291 12.09 7.45 4.34
N PRO A 292 11.76 6.93 5.54
CA PRO A 292 12.21 5.60 5.92
C PRO A 292 11.57 4.52 5.01
N PRO A 293 12.17 3.33 4.90
CA PRO A 293 11.61 2.24 4.11
C PRO A 293 10.24 1.83 4.66
N VAL A 294 9.24 1.81 3.79
CA VAL A 294 7.85 1.50 4.12
C VAL A 294 7.64 -0.01 4.17
N ILE A 295 6.79 -0.43 5.10
CA ILE A 295 6.47 -1.83 5.35
C ILE A 295 4.96 -2.05 5.14
N ILE A 296 4.63 -2.80 4.10
CA ILE A 296 3.31 -3.37 3.87
C ILE A 296 3.25 -4.67 4.68
N LYS A 297 2.33 -4.78 5.65
CA LYS A 297 2.28 -5.95 6.53
C LYS A 297 1.68 -7.13 5.78
N LYS A 298 2.16 -8.35 6.03
CA LYS A 298 1.61 -9.56 5.40
C LYS A 298 0.11 -9.79 5.70
N SER A 299 -0.39 -9.29 6.83
CA SER A 299 -1.82 -9.29 7.17
C SER A 299 -2.66 -8.42 6.24
N GLU A 300 -2.04 -7.49 5.52
CA GLU A 300 -2.67 -6.59 4.57
C GLU A 300 -2.60 -7.14 3.13
N ARG A 301 -2.12 -8.38 2.93
CA ARG A 301 -1.99 -9.02 1.61
C ARG A 301 -3.26 -8.88 0.77
N PHE A 302 -4.42 -9.19 1.35
CA PHE A 302 -5.71 -9.10 0.65
C PHE A 302 -6.01 -7.68 0.17
N ILE A 303 -5.87 -6.68 1.05
CA ILE A 303 -6.13 -5.28 0.75
C ILE A 303 -5.14 -4.76 -0.31
N TYR A 304 -3.87 -5.15 -0.19
CA TYR A 304 -2.82 -4.81 -1.15
C TYR A 304 -3.16 -5.27 -2.58
N TYR A 305 -3.54 -6.54 -2.77
CA TYR A 305 -3.94 -7.03 -4.10
C TYR A 305 -5.27 -6.44 -4.56
N SER A 306 -6.22 -6.21 -3.65
CA SER A 306 -7.49 -5.56 -3.99
C SER A 306 -7.27 -4.17 -4.59
N TYR A 307 -6.35 -3.37 -4.03
CA TYR A 307 -6.04 -2.04 -4.57
C TYR A 307 -5.23 -2.10 -5.86
N LEU A 308 -4.38 -3.11 -6.06
CA LEU A 308 -3.71 -3.31 -7.36
C LEU A 308 -4.70 -3.69 -8.45
N ASN A 309 -5.69 -4.54 -8.15
CA ASN A 309 -6.74 -4.90 -9.10
C ASN A 309 -7.59 -3.68 -9.48
N GLN A 310 -7.94 -2.86 -8.49
CA GLN A 310 -8.67 -1.62 -8.71
C GLN A 310 -7.88 -0.59 -9.52
N ALA A 311 -6.56 -0.54 -9.34
CA ALA A 311 -5.67 0.24 -10.18
C ALA A 311 -5.70 -0.26 -11.64
N ASN A 312 -5.78 -1.58 -11.88
CA ASN A 312 -5.97 -2.13 -13.23
C ASN A 312 -7.31 -1.74 -13.85
N ASP A 313 -8.34 -1.53 -13.04
CA ASP A 313 -9.65 -1.03 -13.50
C ASP A 313 -9.67 0.49 -13.76
N GLY A 314 -8.54 1.18 -13.53
CA GLY A 314 -8.32 2.58 -13.91
C GLY A 314 -8.27 3.58 -12.75
N ASP A 315 -8.44 3.15 -11.49
CA ASP A 315 -8.33 4.04 -10.33
C ASP A 315 -7.15 3.66 -9.41
N VAL A 316 -6.03 4.35 -9.59
CA VAL A 316 -4.80 4.12 -8.81
C VAL A 316 -4.82 4.78 -7.42
N ARG A 317 -5.74 5.72 -7.16
CA ARG A 317 -5.73 6.55 -5.95
C ARG A 317 -5.88 5.74 -4.65
N PRO A 318 -6.72 4.70 -4.58
CA PRO A 318 -6.81 3.86 -3.39
C PRO A 318 -5.49 3.17 -3.04
N PHE A 319 -4.72 2.75 -4.05
CA PHE A 319 -3.37 2.20 -3.84
C PHE A 319 -2.40 3.27 -3.31
N ILE A 320 -2.43 4.49 -3.85
CA ILE A 320 -1.63 5.62 -3.36
C ILE A 320 -1.95 5.91 -1.89
N ARG A 321 -3.24 6.04 -1.53
CA ARG A 321 -3.69 6.26 -0.14
C ARG A 321 -3.26 5.13 0.79
N PHE A 322 -3.27 3.89 0.30
CA PHE A 322 -2.79 2.74 1.05
C PHE A 322 -1.30 2.85 1.37
N ILE A 323 -0.46 3.18 0.38
CA ILE A 323 0.97 3.42 0.62
C ILE A 323 1.17 4.61 1.57
N ALA A 324 0.42 5.69 1.42
CA ALA A 324 0.47 6.84 2.32
C ALA A 324 0.18 6.45 3.78
N LYS A 325 -0.84 5.60 4.00
CA LYS A 325 -1.16 5.04 5.32
C LYS A 325 -0.05 4.13 5.87
N CYS A 326 0.58 3.32 5.01
CA CYS A 326 1.74 2.55 5.41
C CYS A 326 2.92 3.47 5.81
N THR A 327 3.17 4.55 5.06
CA THR A 327 4.20 5.55 5.35
C THR A 327 3.95 6.25 6.68
N GLU A 328 2.73 6.73 6.91
CA GLU A 328 2.32 7.36 8.18
C GLU A 328 2.57 6.41 9.35
N ARG A 329 2.13 5.15 9.23
CA ARG A 329 2.34 4.13 10.26
C ARG A 329 3.82 3.92 10.54
N THR A 330 4.64 3.76 9.50
CA THR A 330 6.09 3.56 9.64
C THR A 330 6.73 4.73 10.37
N LEU A 331 6.43 5.98 9.99
CA LEU A 331 6.94 7.18 10.67
C LEU A 331 6.54 7.21 12.15
N LYS A 332 5.25 6.99 12.45
CA LYS A 332 4.73 6.95 13.83
C LYS A 332 5.39 5.86 14.66
N GLU A 333 5.56 4.64 14.10
CA GLU A 333 6.22 3.53 14.78
C GLU A 333 7.69 3.87 15.12
N PHE A 334 8.43 4.50 14.20
CA PHE A 334 9.80 4.96 14.47
C PHE A 334 9.86 6.04 15.55
N MET A 335 9.00 7.06 15.46
CA MET A 335 8.96 8.16 16.43
C MET A 335 8.59 7.66 17.83
N HIS A 336 7.59 6.76 17.92
CA HIS A 336 7.17 6.16 19.17
C HIS A 336 8.28 5.31 19.82
N GLN A 337 9.02 4.53 19.04
CA GLN A 337 10.13 3.73 19.56
C GLN A 337 11.34 4.59 19.95
N ALA A 338 11.57 5.70 19.25
CA ALA A 338 12.72 6.56 19.49
C ALA A 338 12.54 7.52 20.68
N LEU A 339 11.30 7.82 21.06
CA LEU A 339 10.99 8.67 22.22
C LEU A 339 10.73 7.78 23.44
N PRO A 340 11.50 7.90 24.54
CA PRO A 340 11.20 7.13 25.75
C PRO A 340 9.81 7.52 26.29
N ILE A 341 9.11 6.54 26.87
CA ILE A 341 7.78 6.63 27.53
C ILE A 341 7.65 7.85 28.46
N ARG A 342 8.76 8.43 28.91
CA ARG A 342 8.84 9.63 29.74
C ARG A 342 8.24 10.89 29.08
N TYR A 343 8.26 11.01 27.74
CA TYR A 343 7.60 12.13 27.04
C TYR A 343 6.07 11.97 26.95
N ALA A 344 5.56 10.73 26.89
CA ALA A 344 4.12 10.47 26.92
C ALA A 344 3.51 10.90 28.27
N ARG A 345 4.21 10.64 29.38
CA ARG A 345 3.80 11.13 30.73
C ARG A 345 3.89 12.65 30.88
N GLN A 346 4.85 13.31 30.23
CA GLN A 346 4.99 14.76 30.34
C GLN A 346 3.92 15.51 29.54
N LYS A 347 3.47 14.96 28.40
CA LYS A 347 2.36 15.51 27.63
C LYS A 347 0.99 15.24 28.27
N LEU A 348 0.84 14.12 29.00
CA LEU A 348 -0.34 13.86 29.84
C LEU A 348 -0.39 14.83 31.05
N ARG A 349 0.74 15.08 31.72
CA ARG A 349 0.81 16.05 32.84
C ARG A 349 0.55 17.50 32.43
N LEU A 350 1.04 17.92 31.25
CA LEU A 350 0.77 19.26 30.71
C LEU A 350 -0.67 19.44 30.24
N ASN A 351 -1.40 18.35 30.00
CA ASN A 351 -2.83 18.38 29.68
C ASN A 351 -3.70 18.30 30.95
N ASP A 352 -3.26 17.61 32.00
CA ASP A 352 -3.94 17.60 33.32
C ASP A 352 -3.88 18.97 34.02
N ASP A 353 -2.80 19.73 33.87
CA ASP A 353 -2.70 21.08 34.44
C ASP A 353 -3.62 22.12 33.75
N ASN A 354 -4.22 21.75 32.61
CA ASN A 354 -5.13 22.61 31.82
C ASN A 354 -6.60 22.15 31.83
N ASP A 355 -6.93 21.02 32.47
CA ASP A 355 -8.30 20.51 32.54
C ASP A 355 -8.75 20.33 33.99
N ASN A 356 -8.93 21.47 34.68
CA ASN A 356 -9.66 21.51 35.93
C ASN A 356 -11.14 21.17 35.67
N GLY A 357 -11.43 19.88 35.69
CA GLY A 357 -12.75 19.34 35.99
C GLY A 357 -13.46 18.67 34.81
N ARG A 358 -13.21 17.37 34.62
CA ARG A 358 -14.24 16.37 34.29
C ARG A 358 -13.73 14.94 34.53
N ASN A 359 -14.36 14.27 35.50
CA ASN A 359 -14.17 12.86 35.84
C ASN A 359 -14.30 11.94 34.63
N PHE A 360 -13.29 11.14 34.32
CA PHE A 360 -13.46 9.86 33.61
C PHE A 360 -12.51 8.78 34.16
N ILE A 361 -13.14 7.86 34.90
CA ILE A 361 -12.88 6.43 35.15
C ILE A 361 -11.52 5.88 34.67
N GLU A 362 -10.69 5.50 35.64
CA GLU A 362 -9.45 4.73 35.47
C GLU A 362 -9.72 3.32 34.92
N GLU A 363 -9.15 2.98 33.76
CA GLU A 363 -8.91 1.58 33.38
C GLU A 363 -7.50 1.16 33.76
N ARG A 364 -7.42 0.21 34.70
CA ARG A 364 -6.19 -0.39 35.22
C ARG A 364 -5.49 -1.22 34.14
N VAL A 365 -4.28 -0.81 33.77
CA VAL A 365 -3.33 -1.67 33.05
C VAL A 365 -2.67 -2.61 34.07
N ILE A 366 -3.03 -3.90 34.00
CA ILE A 366 -2.34 -4.97 34.73
C ILE A 366 -1.06 -5.28 33.95
N ILE A 367 0.10 -5.01 34.56
CA ILE A 367 1.40 -5.47 34.09
C ILE A 367 1.70 -6.76 34.85
N VAL A 368 1.91 -7.86 34.13
CA VAL A 368 2.39 -9.12 34.70
C VAL A 368 3.91 -9.14 34.52
N GLU A 369 4.63 -9.30 35.63
CA GLU A 369 6.10 -9.44 35.70
C GLU A 369 6.61 -10.74 35.08
#